data_AF-A0A7W5J5C1-F1
#
_entry.id   AF-A0A7W5J5C1-F1
#
_cell.length_a   1.000
_cell.length_b   1.000
_cell.length_c   1.000
_cell.angle_alpha   90.00
_cell.angle_beta   90.00
_cell.angle_gamma   90.00
#
_symmetry.space_group_name_H-M   'P 1'
#
loop_
_entity.id
_entity.type
_entity.pdbx_description
1 polymer ?
#
loop_
_entity_poly.entity_id
_entity_poly.type
_entity_poly.pdbx_seq_one_letter_code
_entity_poly.pdbx_strand_id
1 'polypeptide(L)'
;MSISTAKMRNIGPKSAAWLRQVGLRTQEDLVAAGSVEAFMRVKRAGFRPSLNLLYALEGALLDCHWQHLPEERRSELLVAYDAAAALLPPPRGRPAAAPVTTTTHGQEDEGSAPSMNLFDSPGGGEQDD
;
A
#
# COMPACT_ATOMS: atom_id res chain seq x y z
N MET A 1 -22.31 11.16 -4.20
CA MET A 1 -20.96 11.49 -3.69
C MET A 1 -20.06 10.29 -3.91
N SER A 2 -18.97 10.42 -4.67
CA SER A 2 -18.02 9.33 -4.87
C SER A 2 -17.02 9.27 -3.72
N ILE A 3 -16.76 8.07 -3.18
CA ILE A 3 -15.82 7.87 -2.05
C ILE A 3 -14.39 7.83 -2.62
N SER A 4 -13.49 8.65 -2.09
CA SER A 4 -12.07 8.60 -2.48
C SER A 4 -11.40 7.32 -1.99
N THR A 5 -10.46 6.76 -2.76
CA THR A 5 -9.74 5.53 -2.38
C THR A 5 -9.01 5.63 -1.04
N ALA A 6 -8.53 6.81 -0.66
CA ALA A 6 -7.92 7.08 0.65
C ALA A 6 -8.90 6.98 1.83
N LYS A 7 -10.21 7.00 1.57
CA LYS A 7 -11.28 6.96 2.58
C LYS A 7 -12.00 5.60 2.59
N MET A 8 -11.57 4.66 1.74
CA MET A 8 -12.11 3.31 1.69
C MET A 8 -11.54 2.43 2.80
N ARG A 9 -12.36 1.50 3.31
CA ARG A 9 -11.93 0.50 4.30
C ARG A 9 -10.78 -0.34 3.74
N ASN A 10 -9.82 -0.68 4.60
CA ASN A 10 -8.62 -1.49 4.29
C ASN A 10 -7.54 -0.81 3.41
N ILE A 11 -7.75 0.41 2.93
CA ILE A 11 -6.74 1.13 2.13
C ILE A 11 -5.93 2.06 3.04
N GLY A 12 -4.68 1.71 3.30
CA GLY A 12 -3.74 2.58 4.01
C GLY A 12 -3.18 3.70 3.12
N PRO A 13 -2.56 4.74 3.70
CA PRO A 13 -2.05 5.91 2.97
C PRO A 13 -1.04 5.54 1.85
N LYS A 14 -0.19 4.54 2.07
CA LYS A 14 0.74 4.02 1.05
C LYS A 14 0.01 3.40 -0.15
N SER A 15 -0.96 2.53 0.12
CA SER A 15 -1.77 1.89 -0.93
C SER A 15 -2.63 2.91 -1.68
N ALA A 16 -3.19 3.90 -0.97
CA ALA A 16 -3.93 5.01 -1.59
C ALA A 16 -3.03 5.84 -2.51
N ALA A 17 -1.78 6.10 -2.12
CA ALA A 17 -0.82 6.81 -2.98
C ALA A 17 -0.54 6.03 -4.27
N TRP A 18 -0.31 4.72 -4.19
CA TRP A 18 -0.12 3.87 -5.36
C TRP A 18 -1.36 3.86 -6.27
N LEU A 19 -2.56 3.72 -5.70
CA LEU A 19 -3.81 3.76 -6.45
C LEU A 19 -3.98 5.09 -7.21
N ARG A 20 -3.70 6.22 -6.55
CA ARG A 20 -3.71 7.54 -7.18
C ARG A 20 -2.70 7.65 -8.32
N GLN A 21 -1.53 7.05 -8.18
CA GLN A 21 -0.47 7.06 -9.20
C GLN A 21 -0.83 6.23 -10.43
N VAL A 22 -1.66 5.19 -10.28
CA VAL A 22 -2.20 4.40 -11.40
C VAL A 22 -3.54 4.88 -11.94
N GLY A 23 -4.02 6.03 -11.46
CA GLY A 23 -5.26 6.67 -11.93
C GLY A 23 -6.55 6.17 -11.27
N LEU A 24 -6.48 5.38 -10.20
CA LEU A 24 -7.64 4.91 -9.44
C LEU A 24 -7.84 5.82 -8.22
N ARG A 25 -8.66 6.86 -8.38
CA ARG A 25 -8.83 7.90 -7.34
C ARG A 25 -10.12 7.74 -6.54
N THR A 26 -11.13 7.12 -7.14
CA THR A 26 -12.45 6.94 -6.54
C THR A 26 -12.82 5.46 -6.41
N GLN A 27 -13.81 5.19 -5.55
CA GLN A 27 -14.42 3.87 -5.43
C GLN A 27 -15.04 3.43 -6.76
N GLU A 28 -15.66 4.34 -7.50
CA GLU A 28 -16.25 4.03 -8.81
C GLU A 28 -15.17 3.60 -9.82
N ASP A 29 -14.01 4.27 -9.84
CA ASP A 29 -12.86 3.84 -10.67
C ASP A 29 -12.41 2.43 -10.29
N LEU A 30 -12.37 2.14 -8.98
CA LEU A 30 -11.95 0.84 -8.47
C LEU A 30 -12.97 -0.26 -8.78
N VAL A 31 -14.28 0.04 -8.70
CA VAL A 31 -15.37 -0.87 -9.07
C VAL A 31 -15.34 -1.14 -10.56
N ALA A 32 -15.16 -0.10 -11.39
CA ALA A 32 -15.12 -0.22 -12.84
C ALA A 32 -13.91 -1.02 -13.34
N ALA A 33 -12.76 -0.91 -12.66
CA ALA A 33 -11.57 -1.70 -12.98
C ALA A 33 -11.63 -3.11 -12.38
N GLY A 34 -12.11 -3.25 -11.14
CA GLY A 34 -12.02 -4.47 -10.33
C GLY A 34 -10.72 -4.57 -9.52
N SER A 35 -10.75 -5.41 -8.49
CA SER A 35 -9.63 -5.62 -7.55
C SER A 35 -8.36 -6.16 -8.22
N VAL A 36 -8.50 -7.15 -9.10
CA VAL A 36 -7.39 -7.78 -9.83
C VAL A 36 -6.73 -6.80 -10.81
N GLU A 37 -7.51 -6.09 -11.61
CA GLU A 37 -6.97 -5.12 -12.58
C GLU A 37 -6.32 -3.93 -11.88
N ALA A 38 -6.90 -3.45 -10.78
CA ALA A 38 -6.28 -2.43 -9.96
C ALA A 38 -4.91 -2.86 -9.42
N PHE A 39 -4.81 -4.09 -8.92
CA PHE A 39 -3.54 -4.68 -8.49
C PHE A 39 -2.54 -4.78 -9.65
N MET A 40 -2.99 -5.20 -10.84
CA MET A 40 -2.14 -5.31 -12.02
C MET A 40 -1.64 -3.95 -12.50
N ARG A 41 -2.45 -2.90 -12.46
CA ARG A 41 -2.00 -1.54 -12.78
C ARG A 41 -0.90 -1.08 -11.85
N VAL A 42 -1.03 -1.33 -10.54
CA VAL A 42 0.01 -1.04 -9.54
C VAL A 42 1.30 -1.82 -9.84
N LYS A 43 1.19 -3.10 -10.21
CA LYS A 43 2.33 -3.93 -10.60
C LYS A 43 2.99 -3.44 -11.90
N ARG A 44 2.20 -3.06 -12.90
CA ARG A 44 2.66 -2.49 -14.18
C ARG A 44 3.33 -1.12 -14.01
N ALA A 45 2.91 -0.34 -13.01
CA ALA A 45 3.55 0.91 -12.63
C ALA A 45 4.91 0.72 -11.93
N GLY A 46 5.38 -0.51 -11.75
CA GLY A 46 6.70 -0.83 -11.18
C GLY A 46 6.70 -1.01 -9.66
N PHE A 47 5.54 -0.90 -9.01
CA PHE A 47 5.42 -1.20 -7.58
C PHE A 47 5.40 -2.72 -7.34
N ARG A 48 5.79 -3.13 -6.13
CA ARG A 48 5.77 -4.54 -5.69
C ARG A 48 4.73 -4.74 -4.59
N PRO A 49 3.41 -4.64 -4.90
CA PRO A 49 2.37 -4.86 -3.91
C PRO A 49 2.32 -6.34 -3.49
N SER A 50 2.00 -6.59 -2.22
CA SER A 50 1.75 -7.93 -1.69
C SER A 50 0.31 -8.39 -1.96
N LEU A 51 0.04 -9.69 -1.92
CA LEU A 51 -1.32 -10.26 -2.01
C LEU A 51 -2.30 -9.63 -1.00
N ASN A 52 -1.81 -9.16 0.15
CA ASN A 52 -2.65 -8.44 1.10
C ASN A 52 -3.34 -7.21 0.50
N LEU A 53 -2.70 -6.52 -0.46
CA LEU A 53 -3.32 -5.41 -1.17
C LEU A 53 -4.48 -5.89 -2.04
N LEU A 54 -4.34 -7.03 -2.72
CA LEU A 54 -5.41 -7.60 -3.53
C LEU A 54 -6.66 -7.90 -2.67
N TYR A 55 -6.47 -8.50 -1.51
CA TYR A 55 -7.55 -8.77 -0.57
C TYR A 55 -8.13 -7.49 0.06
N ALA A 56 -7.28 -6.49 0.34
CA ALA A 56 -7.73 -5.20 0.82
C ALA A 56 -8.61 -4.47 -0.22
N LEU A 57 -8.26 -4.55 -1.51
CA LEU A 57 -9.06 -3.98 -2.60
C LEU A 57 -10.41 -4.69 -2.73
N GLU A 58 -10.44 -6.03 -2.70
CA GLU A 58 -11.71 -6.77 -2.73
C GLU A 58 -12.57 -6.46 -1.49
N GLY A 59 -11.97 -6.44 -0.30
CA GLY A 59 -12.68 -6.09 0.93
C GLY A 59 -13.21 -4.66 0.89
N ALA A 60 -12.47 -3.73 0.29
CA ALA A 60 -12.92 -2.36 0.10
C ALA A 60 -14.10 -2.24 -0.89
N LEU A 61 -14.19 -3.14 -1.88
CA LEU A 61 -15.32 -3.24 -2.81
C LEU A 61 -16.55 -3.87 -2.17
N LEU A 62 -16.35 -4.93 -1.37
CA LEU A 62 -17.42 -5.64 -0.65
C LEU A 62 -17.87 -4.94 0.64
N ASP A 63 -17.29 -3.78 0.95
CA ASP A 63 -17.37 -3.11 2.24
C ASP A 63 -17.19 -4.08 3.41
N CYS A 64 -16.19 -4.97 3.35
CA CYS A 64 -15.85 -5.91 4.40
C CYS A 64 -14.37 -5.79 4.80
N HIS A 65 -14.03 -6.16 6.03
CA HIS A 65 -12.64 -6.19 6.44
C HIS A 65 -11.91 -7.33 5.72
N TRP A 66 -10.68 -7.11 5.26
CA TRP A 66 -9.94 -8.07 4.42
C TRP A 66 -9.77 -9.48 5.06
N GLN A 67 -9.84 -9.56 6.40
CA GLN A 67 -9.82 -10.83 7.15
C GLN A 67 -11.14 -11.61 7.08
N HIS A 68 -12.26 -10.95 6.81
CA HIS A 68 -13.58 -11.57 6.72
C HIS A 68 -13.90 -12.13 5.32
N LEU A 69 -12.99 -12.01 4.35
CA LEU A 69 -13.19 -12.67 3.06
C LEU A 69 -13.13 -14.20 3.23
N PRO A 70 -14.15 -14.94 2.76
CA PRO A 70 -14.10 -16.40 2.77
C PRO A 70 -12.97 -16.91 1.87
N GLU A 71 -12.41 -18.06 2.23
CA GLU A 71 -11.26 -18.63 1.50
C GLU A 71 -11.55 -18.97 0.05
N GLU A 72 -12.80 -19.34 -0.26
CA GLU A 72 -13.26 -19.54 -1.64
C GLU A 72 -13.01 -18.30 -2.50
N ARG A 73 -13.44 -17.12 -2.00
CA ARG A 73 -13.23 -15.83 -2.67
C ARG A 73 -11.76 -15.45 -2.77
N ARG A 74 -10.96 -15.74 -1.74
CA ARG A 74 -9.51 -15.53 -1.79
C ARG A 74 -8.86 -16.39 -2.87
N SER A 75 -9.33 -17.63 -3.02
CA SER A 75 -8.82 -18.57 -4.02
C SER A 75 -9.21 -18.13 -5.44
N GLU A 76 -10.46 -17.70 -5.64
CA GLU A 76 -10.90 -17.10 -6.91
C GLU A 76 -10.04 -15.90 -7.31
N LEU A 77 -9.73 -15.01 -6.37
CA LEU A 77 -8.86 -13.86 -6.61
C LEU A 77 -7.44 -14.27 -6.99
N LEU A 78 -6.90 -15.32 -6.37
CA LEU A 78 -5.57 -15.85 -6.72
C LEU A 78 -5.53 -16.43 -8.12
N VAL A 79 -6.56 -17.21 -8.49
CA VAL A 79 -6.67 -17.77 -9.85
C VAL A 79 -6.84 -16.66 -10.89
N ALA A 80 -7.69 -15.68 -10.62
CA ALA A 80 -7.88 -14.52 -11.51
C ALA A 80 -6.60 -13.69 -11.64
N TYR A 81 -5.86 -13.50 -10.54
CA TYR A 81 -4.56 -12.85 -10.55
C TYR A 81 -3.54 -13.64 -11.38
N ASP A 82 -3.45 -14.96 -11.22
CA ASP A 82 -2.52 -15.80 -11.96
C ASP A 82 -2.83 -15.77 -13.47
N ALA A 83 -4.11 -15.88 -13.84
CA ALA A 83 -4.56 -15.74 -15.23
C ALA A 83 -4.18 -14.37 -15.82
N ALA A 84 -4.42 -13.29 -15.08
CA ALA A 84 -4.02 -11.95 -15.51
C ALA A 84 -2.49 -11.77 -15.56
N ALA A 85 -1.73 -12.46 -14.69
CA ALA A 85 -0.27 -12.42 -14.67
C ALA A 85 0.30 -13.17 -15.88
N ALA A 86 -0.31 -14.29 -16.26
CA ALA A 86 0.04 -15.07 -17.45
C ALA A 86 -0.19 -14.29 -18.74
N LEU A 87 -1.18 -13.37 -18.76
CA LEU A 87 -1.43 -12.47 -19.88
C LEU A 87 -0.42 -11.32 -20.00
N LEU A 88 0.39 -11.04 -18.98
CA LEU A 88 1.50 -10.11 -19.15
C LEU A 88 2.64 -10.78 -19.92
N PRO A 89 3.21 -10.14 -20.95
CA PRO A 89 4.40 -10.67 -21.60
C PRO A 89 5.52 -10.79 -20.55
N PRO A 90 6.27 -11.90 -20.55
CA PRO A 90 7.38 -12.06 -19.62
C PRO A 90 8.35 -10.90 -19.80
N PRO A 91 8.88 -10.30 -18.72
CA PRO A 91 9.90 -9.28 -18.84
C PRO A 91 11.09 -9.91 -19.56
N ARG A 92 11.34 -9.46 -20.79
CA ARG A 92 12.48 -9.89 -21.60
C ARG A 92 13.75 -9.56 -20.82
N GLY A 93 14.40 -10.59 -20.28
CA GLY A 93 15.76 -10.54 -19.74
C GLY A 93 15.90 -10.25 -18.25
N ARG A 94 15.61 -11.24 -17.38
CA ARG A 94 16.38 -11.40 -16.13
C ARG A 94 16.78 -12.86 -15.93
N PRO A 95 18.07 -13.15 -15.66
CA PRO A 95 18.51 -14.49 -15.27
C PRO A 95 17.88 -14.89 -13.92
N ALA A 96 17.81 -16.20 -13.70
CA ALA A 96 17.13 -16.86 -12.59
C ALA A 96 17.54 -16.32 -11.21
N ALA A 97 16.53 -16.24 -10.34
CA ALA A 97 16.52 -15.87 -8.93
C ALA A 97 17.87 -15.93 -8.16
N ALA A 98 18.35 -14.76 -7.73
CA ALA A 98 19.19 -14.64 -6.53
C ALA A 98 18.28 -14.65 -5.27
N PRO A 99 18.78 -15.06 -4.08
CA PRO A 99 17.97 -15.10 -2.86
C PRO A 99 17.45 -13.70 -2.53
N VAL A 100 16.12 -13.57 -2.47
CA VAL A 100 15.46 -12.29 -2.17
C VAL A 100 15.61 -11.99 -0.69
N THR A 101 16.42 -10.97 -0.38
CA THR A 101 16.38 -10.30 0.92
C THR A 101 15.06 -9.52 1.01
N THR A 102 14.21 -9.90 1.95
CA THR A 102 13.00 -9.15 2.31
C THR A 102 13.41 -7.87 3.01
N THR A 103 13.62 -6.78 2.27
CA THR A 103 13.75 -5.44 2.84
C THR A 103 12.36 -4.92 3.20
N THR A 104 12.03 -4.99 4.48
CA THR A 104 10.84 -4.37 5.07
C THR A 104 10.97 -2.84 4.99
N HIS A 105 10.39 -2.22 3.95
CA HIS A 105 10.23 -0.75 3.88
C HIS A 105 9.08 -0.31 4.80
N GLY A 106 9.34 -0.26 6.11
CA GLY A 106 8.75 0.72 7.00
C GLY A 106 9.41 2.06 6.72
N GLN A 107 8.82 2.86 5.83
CA GLN A 107 9.20 4.25 5.68
C GLN A 107 8.25 5.05 6.56
N GLU A 108 8.74 5.29 7.76
CA GLU A 108 8.34 6.36 8.66
C GLU A 108 9.16 7.56 8.18
N ASP A 109 8.51 8.50 7.51
CA ASP A 109 9.06 9.78 7.05
C ASP A 109 7.81 10.69 7.01
N GLU A 110 7.69 11.81 7.70
CA GLU A 110 8.66 12.79 8.16
C GLU A 110 7.86 13.75 9.09
N GLY A 111 8.54 14.49 9.98
CA GLY A 111 8.04 15.82 10.36
C GLY A 111 7.39 15.95 11.74
N SER A 112 8.20 15.88 12.79
CA SER A 112 7.98 16.77 13.94
C SER A 112 9.27 17.54 14.21
N ALA A 113 9.43 18.65 13.50
CA ALA A 113 10.17 19.77 14.05
C ALA A 113 9.15 20.67 14.77
N PRO A 114 9.43 21.03 16.02
CA PRO A 114 9.41 22.43 16.36
C PRO A 114 10.81 22.87 16.78
N SER A 115 11.33 23.81 16.00
CA SER A 115 11.93 25.05 16.45
C SER A 115 12.80 25.06 17.72
N MET A 116 14.07 25.36 17.50
CA MET A 116 14.95 26.25 18.27
C MET A 116 14.77 26.32 19.80
N ASN A 117 15.81 25.90 20.52
CA ASN A 117 16.59 26.80 21.38
C ASN A 117 17.96 26.16 21.67
N LEU A 118 18.90 26.41 20.75
CA LEU A 118 20.32 26.39 21.04
C LEU A 118 20.65 27.75 21.69
N PHE A 119 21.31 27.70 22.85
CA PHE A 119 21.87 28.81 23.63
C PHE A 119 20.97 29.39 24.73
N ASP A 120 21.16 28.91 25.96
CA ASP A 120 21.52 29.77 27.11
C ASP A 120 21.95 28.89 28.30
N SER A 121 23.20 29.01 28.71
CA SER A 121 23.65 28.71 30.08
C SER A 121 24.48 29.91 30.46
N PRO A 122 24.05 30.72 31.45
CA PRO A 122 24.56 30.50 32.81
C PRO A 122 23.66 30.98 33.97
N GLY A 123 23.89 30.41 35.16
CA GLY A 123 23.49 30.97 36.47
C GLY A 123 22.53 30.07 37.25
N GLY A 124 22.72 29.72 38.52
CA GLY A 124 23.66 30.14 39.57
C GLY A 124 22.96 29.96 40.93
N GLY A 125 23.68 29.47 41.96
CA GLY A 125 23.23 29.37 43.39
C GLY A 125 22.16 28.31 43.67
N GLU A 126 22.04 27.58 44.79
CA GLU A 126 22.48 27.60 46.20
C GLU A 126 22.37 26.11 46.70
N GLN A 127 23.32 25.49 47.42
CA GLN A 127 23.70 25.55 48.86
C GLN A 127 22.79 24.74 49.83
N ASP A 128 23.45 24.14 50.84
CA ASP A 128 23.00 23.31 52.00
C ASP A 128 22.67 21.82 51.75
N ASP A 129 23.21 20.82 52.47
CA ASP A 129 23.77 20.72 53.84
C ASP A 129 24.95 19.70 53.87
#